data_AF-A0A399YWJ6-F1
#
_entry.id   AF-A0A399YWJ6-F1
#
_cell.length_a   1.000
_cell.length_b   1.000
_cell.length_c   1.000
_cell.angle_alpha   90.00
_cell.angle_beta   90.00
_cell.angle_gamma   90.00
#
_symmetry.space_group_name_H-M   'P 1'
#
loop_
_entity.id
_entity.type
_entity.pdbx_description
1 polymer ?
#
loop_
_entity_poly.entity_id
_entity_poly.type
_entity_poly.pdbx_seq_one_letter_code
_entity_poly.pdbx_strand_id
1 'polypeptide(L)'
;MSFKRFAFVGLVILLVLFSLACRTAETIAQLRATPQAPRTRVTRAPTRVSKPPTAAPEIMPTEITAVTDIPAPPTNPPPPAPSTKPPPAAPPTKKPAAPPPPKPTNTAPPASPTSQFKFRIQESRCGPNVRTYIEGFVYENNQPKNDVLVRISQGPDGQPDPNDDYRTGTDPRKGYFFQNIDSNAPHAGTWYLWIIDPGTQQRISEIAIVKTDAQRVEDTENS
;
A
#
# COMPACT_ATOMS: atom_id res chain seq x y z
N MET A 1 -66.55 1.13 31.69
CA MET A 1 -65.58 0.66 30.67
C MET A 1 -64.65 1.77 30.13
N SER A 2 -64.90 3.05 30.40
CA SER A 2 -64.14 4.16 29.78
C SER A 2 -62.73 4.39 30.36
N PHE A 3 -62.51 4.11 31.65
CA PHE A 3 -61.24 4.40 32.33
C PHE A 3 -60.04 3.60 31.80
N LYS A 4 -60.23 2.32 31.43
CA LYS A 4 -59.16 1.48 30.87
C LYS A 4 -58.67 1.98 29.50
N ARG A 5 -59.56 2.59 28.70
CA ARG A 5 -59.20 3.14 27.39
C ARG A 5 -58.36 4.42 27.52
N PHE A 6 -58.69 5.29 28.48
CA PHE A 6 -57.90 6.48 28.77
C PHE A 6 -56.51 6.13 29.32
N ALA A 7 -56.40 5.12 30.19
CA ALA A 7 -55.11 4.66 30.70
C ALA A 7 -54.19 4.11 29.59
N PHE A 8 -54.75 3.32 28.65
CA PHE A 8 -53.99 2.78 27.54
C PHE A 8 -53.51 3.88 26.57
N VAL A 9 -54.38 4.83 26.23
CA VAL A 9 -54.02 5.96 25.35
C VAL A 9 -52.95 6.84 26.02
N GLY A 10 -53.05 7.09 27.33
CA GLY A 10 -52.03 7.83 28.08
C GLY A 10 -50.66 7.16 28.05
N LEU A 11 -50.62 5.83 28.19
CA LEU A 11 -49.37 5.06 28.15
C LEU A 11 -48.73 5.07 26.76
N VAL A 12 -49.53 4.98 25.70
CA VAL A 12 -49.01 5.07 24.32
C VAL A 12 -48.44 6.46 24.04
N ILE A 13 -49.12 7.53 24.46
CA ILE A 13 -48.61 8.91 24.30
C ILE A 13 -47.29 9.09 25.06
N LEU A 14 -47.19 8.57 26.28
CA LEU A 14 -45.98 8.66 27.09
C LEU A 14 -44.79 7.93 26.44
N LEU A 15 -45.02 6.75 25.86
CA LEU A 15 -43.99 6.01 25.12
C LEU A 15 -43.53 6.76 23.87
N VAL A 16 -44.45 7.34 23.10
CA VAL A 16 -44.10 8.12 21.90
C VAL A 16 -43.27 9.36 22.27
N LEU A 17 -43.68 10.10 23.31
CA LEU A 17 -42.93 11.27 23.78
C LEU A 17 -41.53 10.88 24.29
N PHE A 18 -41.40 9.75 24.99
CA PHE A 18 -40.11 9.24 25.45
C PHE A 18 -39.18 8.86 24.29
N SER A 19 -39.69 8.14 23.28
CA SER A 19 -38.91 7.80 22.07
C SER A 19 -38.47 9.04 21.29
N LEU A 20 -39.31 10.08 21.24
CA LEU A 20 -38.98 11.34 20.57
C LEU A 20 -37.90 12.14 21.33
N ALA A 21 -37.93 12.11 22.67
CA ALA A 21 -36.91 12.71 23.51
C ALA A 21 -35.54 12.01 23.36
N CYS A 22 -35.52 10.67 23.27
CA CYS A 22 -34.27 9.93 23.04
C CYS A 22 -33.62 10.27 21.69
N ARG A 23 -34.40 10.41 20.60
CA ARG A 23 -33.84 10.75 19.28
C ARG A 23 -33.34 12.19 19.17
N THR A 24 -33.90 13.12 19.94
CA THR A 24 -33.47 14.54 19.93
C THR A 24 -32.18 14.75 20.72
N ALA A 25 -31.92 13.96 21.78
CA ALA A 25 -30.65 13.99 22.51
C ALA A 25 -29.45 13.59 21.61
N GLU A 26 -29.66 12.63 20.71
CA GLU A 26 -28.63 12.11 19.81
C GLU A 26 -28.27 13.12 18.69
N THR A 27 -29.25 13.92 18.24
CA THR A 27 -29.02 14.96 17.23
C THR A 27 -28.30 16.18 17.79
N ILE A 28 -28.55 16.55 19.06
CA ILE A 28 -27.85 17.67 19.71
C ILE A 28 -26.38 17.32 20.01
N ALA A 29 -26.08 16.06 20.29
CA ALA A 29 -24.70 15.60 20.48
C ALA A 29 -23.85 15.75 19.21
N GLN A 30 -24.43 15.56 18.02
CA GLN A 30 -23.72 15.70 16.74
C GLN A 30 -23.47 17.16 16.32
N LEU A 31 -24.22 18.12 16.87
CA LEU A 31 -24.08 19.54 16.56
C LEU A 31 -23.04 20.28 17.41
N ARG A 32 -22.45 19.64 18.42
CA ARG A 32 -21.26 20.18 19.09
C ARG A 32 -20.07 20.02 18.15
N ALA A 33 -19.84 21.05 17.34
CA ALA A 33 -18.62 21.24 16.59
C ALA A 33 -17.42 21.03 17.53
N THR A 34 -16.68 19.95 17.29
CA THR A 34 -15.45 19.65 17.99
C THR A 34 -14.52 20.86 17.81
N PRO A 35 -14.00 21.48 18.88
CA PRO A 35 -13.06 22.58 18.76
C PRO A 35 -11.86 22.08 17.95
N GLN A 36 -11.67 22.61 16.74
CA GLN A 36 -10.45 22.35 15.99
C GLN A 36 -9.29 22.92 16.78
N ALA A 37 -8.45 22.04 17.33
CA ALA A 37 -7.21 22.44 17.94
C ALA A 37 -6.40 23.29 16.93
N PRO A 38 -5.90 24.47 17.33
CA PRO A 38 -5.11 25.31 16.43
C PRO A 38 -3.85 24.55 16.02
N ARG A 39 -3.75 24.20 14.73
CA ARG A 39 -2.54 23.61 14.16
C ARG A 39 -1.40 24.62 14.27
N THR A 40 -0.50 24.40 15.22
CA THR A 40 0.80 25.06 15.28
C THR A 40 1.61 24.64 14.05
N ARG A 41 1.79 25.58 13.13
CA ARG A 41 2.69 25.45 11.98
C ARG A 41 4.13 25.43 12.50
N VAL A 42 4.71 24.23 12.61
CA VAL A 42 6.13 24.05 12.93
C VAL A 42 6.96 24.32 11.67
N THR A 43 7.45 25.56 11.53
CA THR A 43 8.54 25.86 10.60
C THR A 43 9.84 25.29 11.19
N ARG A 44 10.25 24.09 10.76
CA ARG A 44 11.54 23.51 11.16
C ARG A 44 12.62 23.98 10.19
N ALA A 45 13.57 24.77 10.69
CA ALA A 45 14.80 25.12 10.00
C ALA A 45 15.63 23.84 9.71
N PRO A 46 16.42 23.81 8.61
CA PRO A 46 17.27 22.67 8.31
C PRO A 46 18.46 22.62 9.29
N THR A 47 18.37 21.75 10.31
CA THR A 47 19.52 21.41 11.15
C THR A 47 20.37 20.37 10.43
N ARG A 48 21.48 20.83 9.84
CA ARG A 48 22.57 19.97 9.36
C ARG A 48 23.26 19.34 10.57
N VAL A 49 22.93 18.09 10.88
CA VAL A 49 23.64 17.31 11.91
C VAL A 49 24.88 16.69 11.27
N SER A 50 26.04 17.12 11.74
CA SER A 50 27.33 16.49 11.44
C SER A 50 27.40 15.12 12.11
N LYS A 51 27.68 14.09 11.31
CA LYS A 51 27.83 12.68 11.69
C LYS A 51 29.03 12.50 12.65
N PRO A 52 28.87 11.85 13.82
CA PRO A 52 30.00 11.34 14.59
C PRO A 52 30.56 10.06 13.93
N PRO A 53 31.88 9.83 13.91
CA PRO A 53 32.46 8.56 13.49
C PRO A 53 32.19 7.52 14.59
N THR A 54 31.31 6.56 14.32
CA THR A 54 31.18 5.37 15.17
C THR A 54 32.19 4.34 14.70
N ALA A 55 33.08 3.97 15.62
CA ALA A 55 34.11 2.95 15.44
C ALA A 55 33.48 1.62 15.00
N ALA A 56 34.14 0.98 14.04
CA ALA A 56 33.78 -0.34 13.54
C ALA A 56 33.98 -1.41 14.63
N PRO A 57 33.10 -2.43 14.70
CA PRO A 57 33.36 -3.60 15.52
C PRO A 57 34.53 -4.40 14.92
N GLU A 58 35.45 -4.78 15.80
CA GLU A 58 36.58 -5.67 15.54
C GLU A 58 36.07 -7.07 15.19
N ILE A 59 36.16 -7.43 13.91
CA ILE A 59 35.84 -8.76 13.41
C ILE A 59 37.09 -9.63 13.61
N MET A 60 36.97 -10.67 14.43
CA MET A 60 38.02 -11.68 14.54
C MET A 60 38.19 -12.42 13.20
N PRO A 61 39.42 -12.67 12.74
CA PRO A 61 39.66 -13.35 11.48
C PRO A 61 39.31 -14.84 11.58
N THR A 62 38.36 -15.29 10.76
CA THR A 62 38.16 -16.69 10.42
C THR A 62 39.31 -17.16 9.54
N GLU A 63 40.03 -18.19 9.97
CA GLU A 63 41.08 -18.85 9.22
C GLU A 63 40.51 -19.50 7.95
N ILE A 64 40.83 -18.95 6.79
CA ILE A 64 40.47 -19.50 5.48
C ILE A 64 41.66 -20.31 5.00
N THR A 65 41.52 -21.64 4.97
CA THR A 65 42.48 -22.56 4.38
C THR A 65 42.51 -22.34 2.86
N ALA A 66 43.63 -21.85 2.34
CA ALA A 66 43.83 -21.62 0.90
C ALA A 66 44.16 -22.94 0.19
N VAL A 67 43.40 -23.26 -0.86
CA VAL A 67 43.65 -24.37 -1.78
C VAL A 67 44.33 -23.84 -3.06
N THR A 68 45.60 -24.20 -3.20
CA THR A 68 46.33 -24.73 -4.36
C THR A 68 46.18 -24.12 -5.77
N ASP A 69 47.32 -23.61 -6.26
CA ASP A 69 47.88 -23.49 -7.62
C ASP A 69 46.97 -23.23 -8.83
N ILE A 70 47.08 -22.01 -9.36
CA ILE A 70 46.71 -21.64 -10.73
C ILE A 70 48.01 -21.42 -11.52
N PRO A 71 48.25 -22.15 -12.64
CA PRO A 71 49.47 -22.00 -13.42
C PRO A 71 49.56 -20.65 -14.13
N ALA A 72 50.78 -20.13 -14.25
CA ALA A 72 51.08 -18.83 -14.83
C ALA A 72 50.72 -18.74 -16.34
N PRO A 73 50.24 -17.58 -16.82
CA PRO A 73 49.94 -17.37 -18.23
C PRO A 73 51.22 -17.33 -19.09
N PRO A 74 51.19 -17.82 -20.34
CA PRO A 74 52.35 -17.83 -21.22
C PRO A 74 52.76 -16.44 -21.70
N THR A 75 54.08 -16.17 -21.67
CA THR A 75 54.72 -14.85 -21.83
C THR A 75 55.24 -14.55 -23.25
N ASN A 76 54.52 -14.92 -24.31
CA ASN A 76 54.96 -14.59 -25.67
C ASN A 76 54.09 -13.50 -26.31
N PRO A 77 54.64 -12.31 -26.61
CA PRO A 77 53.90 -11.30 -27.37
C PRO A 77 53.71 -11.76 -28.81
N PRO A 78 52.52 -11.55 -29.40
CA PRO A 78 52.26 -11.90 -30.80
C PRO A 78 53.08 -10.98 -31.75
N PRO A 79 53.54 -11.51 -32.90
CA PRO A 79 54.30 -10.74 -33.89
C PRO A 79 53.46 -9.59 -34.49
N PRO A 80 54.08 -8.45 -34.85
CA PRO A 80 53.37 -7.31 -35.40
C PRO A 80 52.73 -7.63 -36.75
N ALA A 81 51.43 -7.34 -36.87
CA ALA A 81 50.67 -7.53 -38.09
C ALA A 81 51.15 -6.56 -39.21
N PRO A 82 51.15 -6.99 -40.49
CA PRO A 82 51.46 -6.10 -41.60
C PRO A 82 50.42 -4.99 -41.75
N SER A 83 50.90 -3.75 -41.78
CA SER A 83 50.09 -2.55 -42.00
C SER A 83 49.59 -2.48 -43.44
N THR A 84 48.33 -2.83 -43.68
CA THR A 84 47.65 -2.56 -44.94
C THR A 84 47.01 -1.17 -44.93
N LYS A 85 47.36 -0.37 -45.94
CA LYS A 85 46.83 0.98 -46.16
C LYS A 85 45.30 0.93 -46.35
N PRO A 86 44.50 1.71 -45.60
CA PRO A 86 43.05 1.71 -45.75
C PRO A 86 42.63 2.19 -47.15
N PRO A 87 41.66 1.53 -47.81
CA PRO A 87 41.08 2.02 -49.05
C PRO A 87 40.23 3.28 -48.81
N PRO A 88 40.03 4.14 -49.83
CA PRO A 88 39.24 5.36 -49.72
C PRO A 88 37.79 5.09 -49.31
N ALA A 89 37.29 5.87 -48.34
CA ALA A 89 35.93 5.77 -47.85
C ALA A 89 34.90 6.07 -48.96
N ALA A 90 33.91 5.19 -49.11
CA ALA A 90 32.79 5.38 -50.03
C ALA A 90 31.90 6.55 -49.59
N PRO A 91 31.23 7.25 -50.53
CA PRO A 91 30.33 8.34 -50.20
C PRO A 91 29.09 7.85 -49.42
N PRO A 92 28.57 8.65 -48.48
CA PRO A 92 27.47 8.26 -47.62
C PRO A 92 26.17 8.05 -48.41
N THR A 93 25.64 6.83 -48.37
CA THR A 93 24.32 6.51 -48.91
C THR A 93 23.24 7.10 -48.00
N LYS A 94 22.30 7.87 -48.55
CA LYS A 94 21.19 8.46 -47.79
C LYS A 94 20.33 7.35 -47.19
N LYS A 95 20.26 7.28 -45.85
CA LYS A 95 19.39 6.36 -45.11
C LYS A 95 17.91 6.69 -45.42
N PRO A 96 17.08 5.71 -45.80
CA PRO A 96 15.64 5.92 -45.97
C PRO A 96 15.01 6.49 -44.70
N ALA A 97 14.11 7.46 -44.87
CA ALA A 97 13.35 8.04 -43.76
C ALA A 97 12.53 6.94 -43.06
N ALA A 98 12.61 6.88 -41.73
CA ALA A 98 11.80 5.97 -40.95
C ALA A 98 10.30 6.32 -41.09
N PRO A 99 9.40 5.32 -41.12
CA PRO A 99 7.97 5.58 -41.08
C PRO A 99 7.60 6.38 -39.82
N PRO A 100 6.59 7.25 -39.90
CA PRO A 100 6.12 8.00 -38.74
C PRO A 100 5.66 7.03 -37.63
N PRO A 101 5.92 7.36 -36.35
CA PRO A 101 5.48 6.54 -35.23
C PRO A 101 3.95 6.39 -35.26
N PRO A 102 3.41 5.21 -34.88
CA PRO A 102 1.98 5.01 -34.81
C PRO A 102 1.37 6.06 -33.87
N LYS A 103 0.31 6.71 -34.34
CA LYS A 103 -0.45 7.68 -33.55
C LYS A 103 -0.97 6.97 -32.30
N PRO A 104 -0.85 7.56 -31.09
CA PRO A 104 -1.38 6.96 -29.88
C PRO A 104 -2.88 6.71 -30.07
N THR A 105 -3.26 5.44 -30.11
CA THR A 105 -4.66 5.01 -30.06
C THR A 105 -5.17 5.44 -28.69
N ASN A 106 -6.10 6.40 -28.69
CA ASN A 106 -6.75 6.87 -27.47
C ASN A 106 -7.70 5.76 -27.00
N THR A 107 -7.16 4.75 -26.33
CA THR A 107 -7.95 3.70 -25.70
C THR A 107 -8.78 4.36 -24.60
N ALA A 108 -10.11 4.25 -24.70
CA ALA A 108 -11.00 4.76 -23.67
C ALA A 108 -10.59 4.18 -22.30
N PRO A 109 -10.59 4.97 -21.22
CA PRO A 109 -10.34 4.45 -19.88
C PRO A 109 -11.28 3.28 -19.61
N PRO A 110 -10.79 2.14 -19.08
CA PRO A 110 -11.64 1.02 -18.74
C PRO A 110 -12.78 1.48 -17.82
N ALA A 111 -13.99 0.97 -18.08
CA ALA A 111 -15.17 1.28 -17.28
C ALA A 111 -14.87 1.03 -15.79
N SER A 112 -15.24 1.98 -14.92
CA SER A 112 -15.07 1.80 -13.48
C SER A 112 -15.96 0.63 -13.02
N PRO A 113 -15.40 -0.38 -12.36
CA PRO A 113 -16.17 -1.53 -11.91
C PRO A 113 -17.24 -1.08 -10.91
N THR A 114 -18.47 -1.56 -11.05
CA THR A 114 -19.49 -1.43 -10.01
C THR A 114 -19.01 -2.21 -8.79
N SER A 115 -18.44 -1.54 -7.79
CA SER A 115 -17.68 -2.22 -6.73
C SER A 115 -18.60 -3.03 -5.81
N GLN A 116 -18.72 -4.32 -6.08
CA GLN A 116 -19.39 -5.29 -5.20
C GLN A 116 -18.53 -5.65 -3.98
N PHE A 117 -17.27 -5.26 -4.02
CA PHE A 117 -16.29 -5.56 -2.99
C PHE A 117 -16.14 -4.43 -1.98
N LYS A 118 -16.01 -4.80 -0.70
CA LYS A 118 -15.76 -3.90 0.41
C LYS A 118 -14.59 -4.38 1.25
N PHE A 119 -13.79 -3.44 1.72
CA PHE A 119 -12.71 -3.68 2.67
C PHE A 119 -13.17 -3.39 4.09
N ARG A 120 -12.72 -4.20 5.04
CA ARG A 120 -12.72 -3.89 6.47
C ARG A 120 -11.29 -4.00 6.98
N ILE A 121 -10.64 -2.86 7.16
CA ILE A 121 -9.29 -2.82 7.74
C ILE A 121 -9.43 -3.14 9.23
N GLN A 122 -8.75 -4.18 9.68
CA GLN A 122 -8.70 -4.58 11.08
C GLN A 122 -7.60 -3.78 11.79
N GLU A 123 -6.41 -3.75 11.22
CA GLU A 123 -5.28 -3.02 11.76
C GLU A 123 -4.42 -2.44 10.63
N SER A 124 -3.95 -1.21 10.84
CA SER A 124 -2.88 -0.62 10.04
C SER A 124 -1.86 0.00 11.00
N ARG A 125 -0.62 -0.51 10.97
CA ARG A 125 0.38 -0.15 11.97
C ARG A 125 1.71 0.17 11.33
N CYS A 126 2.34 1.23 11.83
CA CYS A 126 3.74 1.54 11.68
C CYS A 126 4.24 1.92 13.07
N GLY A 127 5.42 1.45 13.48
CA GLY A 127 5.95 1.86 14.78
C GLY A 127 7.46 1.65 14.88
N PRO A 128 8.14 2.42 15.73
CA PRO A 128 9.60 2.58 15.70
C PRO A 128 10.39 1.28 15.94
N ASN A 129 9.78 0.28 16.58
CA ASN A 129 10.37 -1.03 16.86
C ASN A 129 9.54 -2.19 16.30
N VAL A 130 8.59 -1.91 15.40
CA VAL A 130 7.70 -2.91 14.81
C VAL A 130 7.71 -2.79 13.30
N ARG A 131 7.47 -3.91 12.63
CA ARG A 131 7.22 -3.97 11.19
C ARG A 131 6.00 -3.12 10.80
N THR A 132 6.00 -2.62 9.58
CA THR A 132 4.82 -1.94 9.02
C THR A 132 3.91 -2.98 8.39
N TYR A 133 2.64 -3.03 8.76
CA TYR A 133 1.70 -3.97 8.14
C TYR A 133 0.29 -3.40 8.05
N ILE A 134 -0.49 -4.00 7.14
CA ILE A 134 -1.92 -3.77 6.99
C ILE A 134 -2.59 -5.14 6.96
N GLU A 135 -3.63 -5.30 7.78
CA GLU A 135 -4.47 -6.49 7.77
C GLU A 135 -5.95 -6.14 7.82
N GLY A 136 -6.76 -7.06 7.31
CA GLY A 136 -8.19 -6.86 7.28
C GLY A 136 -8.92 -7.98 6.57
N PHE A 137 -10.13 -7.65 6.13
CA PHE A 137 -11.03 -8.58 5.48
C PHE A 137 -11.60 -7.98 4.20
N VAL A 138 -11.79 -8.86 3.21
CA VAL A 138 -12.50 -8.57 1.97
C VAL A 138 -13.88 -9.20 2.01
N TYR A 139 -14.89 -8.42 1.61
CA TYR A 139 -16.26 -8.88 1.48
C TYR A 139 -16.76 -8.66 0.06
N GLU A 140 -17.53 -9.62 -0.45
CA GLU A 140 -18.34 -9.50 -1.67
C GLU A 140 -19.79 -9.69 -1.26
N ASN A 141 -20.67 -8.73 -1.56
CA ASN A 141 -22.08 -8.80 -1.18
C ASN A 141 -22.29 -9.10 0.34
N ASN A 142 -21.47 -8.45 1.18
CA ASN A 142 -21.43 -8.60 2.65
C ASN A 142 -21.02 -10.00 3.17
N GLN A 143 -20.54 -10.89 2.31
CA GLN A 143 -19.97 -12.19 2.72
C GLN A 143 -18.44 -12.17 2.57
N PRO A 144 -17.67 -12.75 3.50
CA PRO A 144 -16.22 -12.82 3.35
C PRO A 144 -15.82 -13.53 2.05
N LYS A 145 -14.94 -12.90 1.28
CA LYS A 145 -14.53 -13.41 -0.04
C LYS A 145 -13.13 -14.01 0.01
N ASN A 146 -13.03 -15.29 -0.29
CA ASN A 146 -11.76 -15.97 -0.52
C ASN A 146 -11.38 -15.95 -2.01
N ASP A 147 -10.13 -16.32 -2.28
CA ASP A 147 -9.58 -16.53 -3.62
C ASP A 147 -9.61 -15.30 -4.52
N VAL A 148 -9.47 -14.13 -3.92
CA VAL A 148 -9.15 -12.88 -4.61
C VAL A 148 -7.79 -12.35 -4.15
N LEU A 149 -7.11 -11.60 -5.01
CA LEU A 149 -5.82 -11.00 -4.73
C LEU A 149 -6.02 -9.57 -4.18
N VAL A 150 -5.37 -9.24 -3.07
CA VAL A 150 -5.32 -7.89 -2.53
C VAL A 150 -3.95 -7.31 -2.88
N ARG A 151 -3.95 -6.23 -3.66
CA ARG A 151 -2.75 -5.47 -3.97
C ARG A 151 -2.66 -4.25 -3.06
N ILE A 152 -1.46 -3.99 -2.56
CA ILE A 152 -1.11 -2.78 -1.81
C ILE A 152 0.00 -2.06 -2.59
N SER A 153 -0.11 -0.74 -2.71
CA SER A 153 0.90 0.09 -3.37
C SER A 153 0.97 1.49 -2.76
N GLN A 154 1.97 2.28 -3.16
CA GLN A 154 2.12 3.70 -2.85
C GLN A 154 1.32 4.65 -3.76
N GLY A 155 0.60 4.12 -4.75
CA GLY A 155 -0.18 4.93 -5.71
C GLY A 155 -1.32 4.16 -6.37
N PRO A 156 -2.39 4.83 -6.81
CA PRO A 156 -3.54 4.17 -7.42
C PRO A 156 -3.12 3.37 -8.65
N ASP A 157 -3.58 2.13 -8.77
CA ASP A 157 -3.23 1.22 -9.87
C ASP A 157 -1.71 1.01 -10.06
N GLY A 158 -0.93 1.25 -9.00
CA GLY A 158 0.50 1.03 -8.96
C GLY A 158 0.90 -0.44 -8.99
N GLN A 159 2.20 -0.67 -9.15
CA GLN A 159 2.78 -1.99 -8.91
C GLN A 159 2.63 -2.39 -7.44
N PRO A 160 2.58 -3.70 -7.15
CA PRO A 160 2.62 -4.18 -5.77
C PRO A 160 3.89 -3.66 -5.10
N ASP A 161 3.72 -2.98 -3.96
CA ASP A 161 4.82 -2.38 -3.22
C ASP A 161 4.55 -2.51 -1.72
N PRO A 162 5.45 -3.13 -0.94
CA PRO A 162 6.76 -3.72 -1.33
C PRO A 162 6.76 -5.23 -1.55
N ASN A 163 5.62 -5.92 -1.45
CA ASN A 163 5.53 -7.37 -1.65
C ASN A 163 4.45 -7.70 -2.67
N ASP A 164 4.49 -8.94 -3.15
CA ASP A 164 3.47 -9.53 -4.03
C ASP A 164 2.05 -9.46 -3.43
N ASP A 165 1.06 -9.61 -4.32
CA ASP A 165 -0.34 -9.59 -3.95
C ASP A 165 -0.71 -10.71 -2.94
N TYR A 166 -1.54 -10.37 -1.97
CA TYR A 166 -2.01 -11.34 -0.99
C TYR A 166 -3.25 -12.07 -1.48
N ARG A 167 -3.23 -13.41 -1.50
CA ARG A 167 -4.42 -14.22 -1.80
C ARG A 167 -5.26 -14.45 -0.55
N THR A 168 -6.48 -13.93 -0.57
CA THR A 168 -7.45 -14.11 0.53
C THR A 168 -7.87 -15.57 0.72
N GLY A 169 -8.13 -15.96 1.96
CA GLY A 169 -8.55 -17.32 2.32
C GLY A 169 -7.41 -18.34 2.44
N THR A 170 -6.16 -17.89 2.37
CA THR A 170 -4.98 -18.69 2.72
C THR A 170 -4.82 -18.86 4.24
N ASP A 171 -5.39 -17.95 5.03
CA ASP A 171 -5.56 -18.05 6.48
C ASP A 171 -6.89 -18.75 6.83
N PRO A 172 -7.00 -19.45 7.99
CA PRO A 172 -8.26 -20.04 8.44
C PRO A 172 -9.44 -19.06 8.54
N ARG A 173 -9.16 -17.77 8.73
CA ARG A 173 -10.16 -16.70 8.75
C ARG A 173 -10.58 -16.35 7.32
N LYS A 174 -11.85 -16.61 6.98
CA LYS A 174 -12.40 -16.33 5.63
C LYS A 174 -12.33 -14.83 5.31
N GLY A 175 -11.93 -14.52 4.07
CA GLY A 175 -11.77 -13.16 3.57
C GLY A 175 -10.58 -12.40 4.11
N TYR A 176 -9.80 -13.01 5.00
CA TYR A 176 -8.67 -12.35 5.63
C TYR A 176 -7.53 -12.07 4.64
N PHE A 177 -6.88 -10.93 4.83
CA PHE A 177 -5.58 -10.62 4.24
C PHE A 177 -4.64 -10.00 5.26
N PHE A 178 -3.34 -10.25 5.07
CA PHE A 178 -2.25 -9.67 5.85
C PHE A 178 -1.08 -9.37 4.94
N GLN A 179 -0.68 -8.10 4.88
CA GLN A 179 0.53 -7.72 4.17
C GLN A 179 1.50 -7.04 5.13
N ASN A 180 2.65 -7.66 5.32
CA ASN A 180 3.79 -7.04 5.97
C ASN A 180 4.48 -6.15 4.93
N ILE A 181 4.31 -4.84 5.00
CA ILE A 181 4.93 -3.87 4.10
C ILE A 181 6.45 -3.93 4.30
N ASP A 182 6.96 -3.49 5.44
CA ASP A 182 8.41 -3.51 5.67
C ASP A 182 8.70 -4.27 6.96
N SER A 183 9.40 -5.40 6.82
CA SER A 183 9.81 -6.24 7.94
C SER A 183 10.99 -5.68 8.72
N ASN A 184 11.78 -4.79 8.10
CA ASN A 184 13.09 -4.38 8.57
C ASN A 184 13.12 -2.93 9.07
N ALA A 185 12.16 -2.10 8.63
CA ALA A 185 12.07 -0.70 9.05
C ALA A 185 10.61 -0.21 9.17
N PRO A 186 10.34 0.78 10.05
CA PRO A 186 9.08 1.49 10.03
C PRO A 186 8.95 2.32 8.75
N HIS A 187 7.85 2.11 8.02
CA HIS A 187 7.52 2.76 6.77
C HIS A 187 6.11 3.34 6.88
N ALA A 188 6.02 4.52 7.49
CA ALA A 188 4.77 5.27 7.55
C ALA A 188 4.41 5.79 6.16
N GLY A 189 3.12 5.80 5.82
CA GLY A 189 2.71 6.18 4.48
C GLY A 189 1.20 6.17 4.25
N THR A 190 0.82 6.64 3.06
CA THR A 190 -0.52 6.43 2.50
C THR A 190 -0.44 5.33 1.47
N TRP A 191 -1.28 4.32 1.64
CA TRP A 191 -1.31 3.10 0.85
C TRP A 191 -2.64 2.99 0.12
N TYR A 192 -2.58 2.47 -1.09
CA TYR A 192 -3.73 2.25 -1.95
C TYR A 192 -3.95 0.76 -2.05
N LEU A 193 -5.15 0.30 -1.71
CA LEU A 193 -5.52 -1.10 -1.67
C LEU A 193 -6.65 -1.35 -2.67
N TRP A 194 -6.53 -2.39 -3.48
CA TRP A 194 -7.62 -2.84 -4.36
C TRP A 194 -7.55 -4.35 -4.57
N ILE A 195 -8.62 -4.88 -5.13
CA ILE A 195 -8.77 -6.31 -5.41
C ILE A 195 -8.50 -6.55 -6.88
N ILE A 196 -7.75 -7.63 -7.13
CA ILE A 196 -7.44 -8.15 -8.44
C ILE A 196 -8.07 -9.53 -8.58
N ASP A 197 -8.72 -9.75 -9.73
CA ASP A 197 -9.17 -11.08 -10.11
C ASP A 197 -7.95 -11.95 -10.44
N PRO A 198 -7.75 -13.09 -9.77
CA PRO A 198 -6.57 -13.93 -9.98
C PRO A 198 -6.47 -14.51 -11.39
N GLY A 199 -7.60 -14.72 -12.08
CA GLY A 199 -7.66 -15.28 -13.42
C GLY A 199 -7.39 -14.25 -14.52
N THR A 200 -7.88 -13.02 -14.36
CA THR A 200 -7.69 -11.96 -15.37
C THR A 200 -6.55 -10.99 -15.07
N GLN A 201 -6.06 -10.96 -13.82
CA GLN A 201 -5.07 -9.99 -13.32
C GLN A 201 -5.53 -8.53 -13.47
N GLN A 202 -6.84 -8.29 -13.59
CA GLN A 202 -7.43 -6.97 -13.66
C GLN A 202 -8.02 -6.55 -12.30
N ARG A 203 -8.01 -5.24 -12.04
CA ARG A 203 -8.68 -4.67 -10.87
C ARG A 203 -10.19 -4.85 -10.98
N ILE A 204 -10.82 -5.36 -9.93
CA ILE A 204 -12.28 -5.62 -9.84
C ILE A 204 -12.98 -4.85 -8.72
N SER A 205 -12.27 -4.04 -7.94
CA SER A 205 -12.83 -3.21 -6.89
C SER A 205 -12.50 -1.73 -7.06
N GLU A 206 -13.17 -0.89 -6.28
CA GLU A 206 -12.66 0.44 -5.96
C GLU A 206 -11.34 0.36 -5.17
N ILE A 207 -10.63 1.50 -5.14
CA ILE A 207 -9.41 1.66 -4.35
C ILE A 207 -9.79 2.16 -2.96
N ALA A 208 -9.35 1.44 -1.93
CA ALA A 208 -9.34 1.92 -0.55
C ALA A 208 -8.01 2.64 -0.25
N ILE A 209 -8.08 3.69 0.57
CA ILE A 209 -6.91 4.44 1.01
C ILE A 209 -6.69 4.17 2.50
N VAL A 210 -5.51 3.67 2.85
CA VAL A 210 -5.15 3.31 4.22
C VAL A 210 -3.89 4.07 4.61
N LYS A 211 -3.87 4.63 5.82
CA LYS A 211 -2.67 5.26 6.39
C LYS A 211 -2.03 4.34 7.41
N THR A 212 -0.70 4.25 7.36
CA THR A 212 0.11 3.69 8.43
C THR A 212 0.86 4.86 9.07
N ASP A 213 0.44 5.27 10.26
CA ASP A 213 1.11 6.32 11.01
C ASP A 213 1.99 5.68 12.09
N ALA A 214 3.16 6.27 12.36
CA ALA A 214 4.08 5.80 13.40
C ALA A 214 3.50 5.90 14.82
N GLN A 215 2.37 6.59 14.96
CA GLN A 215 1.60 6.74 16.19
C GLN A 215 0.13 6.43 15.87
N ARG A 216 -0.26 5.15 15.93
CA ARG A 216 -1.67 4.83 16.15
C ARG A 216 -1.82 4.34 17.58
N VAL A 217 -2.23 5.28 18.44
CA VAL A 217 -2.88 4.99 19.71
C VAL A 217 -4.11 4.15 19.38
N GLU A 218 -4.31 3.06 20.11
CA GLU A 218 -5.42 2.12 19.93
C GLU A 218 -6.75 2.90 19.79
N ASP A 219 -7.42 2.76 18.64
CA ASP A 219 -8.79 3.27 18.48
C ASP A 219 -9.72 2.36 19.29
N THR A 220 -9.80 2.59 20.61
CA THR A 220 -10.67 1.85 21.55
C THR A 220 -12.16 2.23 21.42
N GLU A 221 -12.56 3.03 20.42
CA GLU A 221 -13.94 3.54 20.29
C GLU A 221 -14.68 2.98 19.07
N ASN A 222 -14.76 1.65 18.94
CA ASN A 222 -15.77 1.03 18.06
C ASN A 222 -16.17 -0.36 18.56
N SER A 223 -16.90 -0.41 19.68
CA SER A 223 -17.71 -1.55 20.14
C SER A 223 -19.17 -1.16 20.22
#